data_AF-A0A1Q7AU05-F1
#
_entry.id   AF-A0A1Q7AU05-F1
#
_cell.length_a   1.000
_cell.length_b   1.000
_cell.length_c   1.000
_cell.angle_alpha   90.00
_cell.angle_beta   90.00
_cell.angle_gamma   90.00
#
_symmetry.space_group_name_H-M   'P 1'
#
loop_
_entity.id
_entity.type
_entity.pdbx_description
1 polymer ?
#
loop_
_entity_poly.entity_id
_entity_poly.type
_entity_poly.pdbx_seq_one_letter_code
_entity_poly.pdbx_strand_id
1 'polypeptide(L)'
;MNGWLALIAVGGAALVALIVVASVVSVRRERRRREGLRGWAARYGWTYVERPKTDWADRLPGRNRRGLSLVLSGVLDGYPVSVADYEYTETSTSTTSR
;
A
#
# COMPACT_ATOMS: atom_id res chain seq x y z
N MET A 1 20.35 3.88 41.98
CA MET A 1 19.31 3.15 41.20
C MET A 1 18.55 4.01 40.19
N ASN A 2 18.82 5.31 40.06
CA ASN A 2 17.93 6.23 39.32
C ASN A 2 18.35 6.43 37.85
N GLY A 3 19.63 6.20 37.51
CA GLY A 3 20.16 6.42 36.15
C GLY A 3 19.70 5.39 35.11
N TRP A 4 19.49 4.13 35.52
CA TRP A 4 18.98 3.07 34.64
C TRP A 4 17.55 3.36 34.17
N LEU A 5 16.68 3.84 35.07
CA LEU A 5 15.29 4.18 34.76
C LEU A 5 15.20 5.39 33.81
N ALA A 6 16.09 6.38 33.98
CA ALA A 6 16.17 7.52 33.08
C ALA A 6 16.62 7.10 31.67
N LEU A 7 17.59 6.19 31.54
CA LEU A 7 18.04 5.67 30.24
C LEU A 7 16.94 4.88 29.53
N ILE A 8 16.17 4.05 30.25
CA ILE A 8 15.03 3.34 29.68
C ILE A 8 13.93 4.31 29.21
N ALA A 9 13.61 5.33 30.03
CA ALA A 9 12.60 6.32 29.67
C ALA A 9 13.00 7.13 28.43
N VAL A 10 14.26 7.56 28.34
CA VAL A 10 14.80 8.29 27.17
C VAL A 10 14.83 7.39 25.94
N GLY A 11 15.28 6.14 26.07
CA GLY A 11 15.29 5.16 24.99
C GLY A 11 13.88 4.84 24.47
N GLY A 12 12.92 4.67 25.38
CA GLY A 12 11.51 4.46 25.04
C GLY A 12 10.91 5.67 24.32
N ALA A 13 11.15 6.89 24.82
CA ALA A 13 10.70 8.12 24.17
C ALA A 13 11.29 8.29 22.76
N ALA A 14 12.59 7.99 22.59
CA ALA A 14 13.26 8.04 21.29
C ALA A 14 12.67 7.02 20.29
N LEU A 15 12.40 5.79 20.76
CA LEU A 15 11.78 4.75 19.92
C LEU A 15 10.37 5.15 19.46
N VAL A 16 9.55 5.69 20.37
CA VAL A 16 8.20 6.17 20.04
C VAL A 16 8.28 7.31 19.01
N ALA A 17 9.19 8.26 19.21
CA ALA A 17 9.39 9.36 18.26
C ALA A 17 9.78 8.84 16.86
N LEU A 18 10.69 7.85 16.78
CA LEU A 18 11.08 7.22 15.51
C LEU A 18 9.90 6.51 14.82
N ILE A 19 9.09 5.75 15.56
CA ILE A 19 7.91 5.07 15.01
C ILE A 19 6.92 6.10 14.45
N VAL A 20 6.66 7.18 15.17
CA VAL A 20 5.75 8.24 14.73
C VAL A 20 6.28 8.91 13.47
N VAL A 21 7.57 9.28 13.44
CA VAL A 21 8.20 9.90 12.26
C VAL A 21 8.16 8.96 11.06
N ALA A 22 8.55 7.70 11.22
CA ALA A 22 8.51 6.69 10.15
C ALA A 22 7.08 6.50 9.62
N SER A 23 6.09 6.44 10.51
CA SER A 23 4.68 6.32 10.15
C SER A 23 4.19 7.53 9.35
N VAL A 24 4.50 8.75 9.81
CA VAL A 24 4.12 10.00 9.12
C VAL A 24 4.79 10.13 7.76
N VAL A 25 6.08 9.80 7.65
CA VAL A 25 6.81 9.83 6.38
C VAL A 25 6.24 8.82 5.39
N SER A 26 5.97 7.59 5.84
CA SER A 26 5.36 6.55 5.00
C SER A 26 3.98 6.99 4.49
N VAL A 27 3.13 7.54 5.35
CA VAL A 27 1.82 8.06 4.95
C VAL A 27 1.95 9.23 3.96
N ARG A 28 2.90 10.16 4.18
CA ARG A 28 3.13 11.29 3.27
C ARG A 28 3.62 10.84 1.91
N ARG A 29 4.54 9.87 1.86
CA ARG A 29 5.08 9.34 0.61
C ARG A 29 3.98 8.66 -0.20
N GLU A 30 3.13 7.89 0.47
CA GLU A 30 1.99 7.24 -0.15
C GLU A 30 0.97 8.25 -0.68
N ARG A 31 0.67 9.30 0.09
CA ARG A 31 -0.20 10.41 -0.38
C ARG A 31 0.36 11.08 -1.63
N ARG A 32 1.64 11.45 -1.65
CA ARG A 32 2.27 12.07 -2.82
C ARG A 32 2.23 11.18 -4.05
N ARG A 33 2.47 9.86 -3.88
CA ARG A 33 2.36 8.90 -4.97
C ARG A 33 0.94 8.88 -5.55
N ARG A 34 -0.09 8.83 -4.69
CA ARG A 34 -1.50 8.86 -5.11
C ARG A 34 -1.89 10.16 -5.79
N GLU A 35 -1.47 11.30 -5.25
CA GLU A 35 -1.68 12.61 -5.88
C GLU A 35 -1.05 12.68 -7.27
N GLY A 36 0.17 12.15 -7.43
CA GLY A 36 0.83 12.05 -8.72
C GLY A 36 0.05 11.19 -9.72
N LEU A 37 -0.42 10.01 -9.30
CA LEU A 37 -1.24 9.13 -10.14
C LEU A 37 -2.58 9.74 -10.50
N ARG A 38 -3.23 10.42 -9.56
CA ARG A 38 -4.49 11.13 -9.80
C ARG A 38 -4.32 12.28 -10.78
N GLY A 39 -3.23 13.05 -10.64
CA GLY A 39 -2.87 14.12 -11.58
C GLY A 39 -2.52 13.60 -12.97
N TRP A 40 -1.76 12.50 -13.05
CA TRP A 40 -1.50 11.81 -14.30
C TRP A 40 -2.80 11.32 -14.95
N ALA A 41 -3.67 10.68 -14.19
CA ALA A 41 -4.94 10.16 -14.69
C ALA A 41 -5.80 11.29 -15.28
N ALA A 42 -5.97 12.38 -14.53
CA ALA A 42 -6.71 13.56 -14.99
C ALA A 42 -6.10 14.16 -16.28
N ARG A 43 -4.77 14.22 -16.37
CA ARG A 43 -4.06 14.75 -17.55
C ARG A 43 -4.30 13.91 -18.81
N TYR A 44 -4.38 12.60 -18.69
CA TYR A 44 -4.54 11.69 -19.82
C TYR A 44 -6.00 11.25 -20.05
N GLY A 45 -6.96 11.77 -19.28
CA GLY A 45 -8.37 11.39 -19.38
C GLY A 45 -8.68 10.00 -18.82
N TRP A 46 -7.79 9.47 -17.96
CA TRP A 46 -8.00 8.20 -17.28
C TRP A 46 -8.79 8.40 -15.98
N THR A 47 -9.58 7.40 -15.64
CA THR A 47 -10.33 7.33 -14.39
C THR A 47 -9.43 6.76 -13.30
N TYR A 48 -9.40 7.41 -12.14
CA TYR A 48 -8.69 6.95 -10.94
C TYR A 48 -9.68 6.62 -9.84
N VAL A 49 -9.64 5.38 -9.34
CA VAL A 49 -10.51 4.90 -8.26
C VAL A 49 -9.66 4.34 -7.13
N GLU A 50 -9.77 4.93 -5.93
CA GLU A 50 -9.17 4.38 -4.72
C GLU A 50 -10.03 3.25 -4.15
N ARG A 51 -9.37 2.18 -3.67
CA ARG A 51 -10.03 1.01 -3.04
C ARG A 51 -11.28 0.54 -3.80
N PRO A 52 -11.14 0.20 -5.09
CA PRO A 52 -12.26 -0.19 -5.92
C PRO A 52 -12.87 -1.51 -5.44
N LYS A 53 -14.19 -1.60 -5.55
CA LYS A 53 -14.92 -2.86 -5.42
C LYS A 53 -15.22 -3.37 -6.82
N THR A 54 -14.34 -4.22 -7.34
CA THR A 54 -14.45 -4.79 -8.69
C THR A 54 -14.46 -6.31 -8.64
N ASP A 55 -15.41 -6.93 -9.32
CA ASP A 55 -15.63 -8.39 -9.27
C ASP A 55 -14.48 -9.19 -9.91
N TRP A 56 -13.76 -8.60 -10.87
CA TRP A 56 -12.60 -9.25 -11.49
C TRP A 56 -11.43 -9.45 -10.49
N ALA A 57 -11.42 -8.74 -9.36
CA ALA A 57 -10.43 -8.90 -8.30
C ALA A 57 -10.40 -10.32 -7.72
N ASP A 58 -11.51 -11.06 -7.82
CA ASP A 58 -11.60 -12.45 -7.37
C ASP A 58 -10.75 -13.41 -8.18
N ARG A 59 -10.31 -12.99 -9.36
CA ARG A 59 -9.43 -13.77 -10.24
C ARG A 59 -7.97 -13.59 -9.87
N LEU A 60 -7.64 -12.64 -8.99
CA LEU A 60 -6.27 -12.37 -8.58
C LEU A 60 -5.75 -13.43 -7.59
N PRO A 61 -4.43 -13.70 -7.58
CA PRO A 61 -3.80 -14.61 -6.64
C PRO A 61 -4.16 -14.27 -5.19
N GLY A 62 -4.49 -15.29 -4.39
CA GLY A 62 -4.89 -15.12 -2.98
C GLY A 62 -6.32 -14.60 -2.76
N ARG A 63 -7.09 -14.29 -3.82
CA ARG A 63 -8.50 -13.82 -3.74
C ARG A 63 -8.71 -12.68 -2.73
N ASN A 64 -7.69 -11.86 -2.50
CA ASN A 64 -7.70 -10.81 -1.49
C ASN A 64 -8.31 -9.54 -2.07
N ARG A 65 -9.65 -9.41 -2.06
CA ARG A 65 -10.33 -8.18 -2.54
C ARG A 65 -9.83 -6.89 -1.87
N ARG A 66 -9.29 -6.99 -0.65
CA ARG A 66 -8.74 -5.83 0.10
C ARG A 66 -7.31 -5.47 -0.31
N GLY A 67 -6.64 -6.34 -1.07
CA GLY A 67 -5.31 -6.11 -1.61
C GLY A 67 -5.28 -5.08 -2.73
N LEU A 68 -6.43 -4.74 -3.32
CA LEU A 68 -6.54 -3.66 -4.30
C LEU A 68 -6.49 -2.30 -3.62
N SER A 69 -5.38 -1.59 -3.80
CA SER A 69 -5.21 -0.24 -3.26
C SER A 69 -5.77 0.83 -4.20
N LEU A 70 -5.61 0.66 -5.52
CA LEU A 70 -6.17 1.55 -6.54
C LEU A 70 -6.39 0.84 -7.88
N VAL A 71 -7.30 1.39 -8.70
CA VAL A 71 -7.43 1.06 -10.14
C VAL A 71 -7.39 2.35 -10.96
N LEU A 72 -6.66 2.28 -12.06
CA LEU A 72 -6.62 3.26 -13.15
C LEU A 72 -7.27 2.63 -14.38
N SER A 73 -8.26 3.29 -14.96
CA SER A 73 -8.95 2.80 -16.16
C SER A 73 -8.94 3.87 -17.24
N GLY A 74 -8.63 3.48 -18.47
CA GLY A 74 -8.60 4.41 -19.60
C GLY A 74 -8.66 3.67 -20.93
N VAL A 75 -8.43 4.39 -22.01
CA VAL A 75 -8.34 3.83 -23.36
C VAL A 75 -6.91 3.95 -23.85
N LEU A 76 -6.34 2.85 -24.33
CA LEU A 76 -5.03 2.78 -24.96
C LEU A 76 -5.21 2.16 -26.35
N ASP A 77 -4.83 2.87 -27.40
CA ASP A 77 -4.99 2.45 -28.81
C ASP A 77 -6.41 2.00 -29.19
N GLY A 78 -7.43 2.64 -28.60
CA GLY A 78 -8.84 2.30 -28.81
C GLY A 78 -9.37 1.16 -27.94
N TYR A 79 -8.52 0.52 -27.14
CA TYR A 79 -8.91 -0.58 -26.25
C TYR A 79 -9.08 -0.10 -24.80
N PRO A 80 -10.15 -0.52 -24.09
CA PRO A 80 -10.30 -0.23 -22.67
C PRO A 80 -9.27 -1.03 -21.86
N VAL A 81 -8.43 -0.32 -21.12
CA VAL A 81 -7.38 -0.89 -20.27
C VAL A 81 -7.63 -0.50 -18.82
N SER A 82 -7.40 -1.44 -17.91
CA SER A 82 -7.37 -1.16 -16.47
C SER A 82 -6.07 -1.67 -15.87
N VAL A 83 -5.43 -0.82 -15.07
CA VAL A 83 -4.21 -1.12 -14.32
C VAL A 83 -4.52 -0.98 -12.85
N ALA A 84 -4.09 -1.94 -12.05
CA ALA A 84 -4.38 -1.95 -10.62
C ALA A 84 -3.12 -2.15 -9.80
N ASP A 85 -3.11 -1.57 -8.61
CA ASP A 85 -2.09 -1.83 -7.60
C ASP A 85 -2.66 -2.86 -6.61
N TYR A 86 -2.03 -4.04 -6.57
CA TYR A 86 -2.51 -5.21 -5.85
C TYR A 86 -1.42 -5.80 -4.95
N GLU A 87 -1.73 -5.94 -3.67
CA GLU A 87 -0.87 -6.58 -2.68
C GLU A 87 -1.49 -7.90 -2.19
N TYR A 88 -0.70 -8.98 -2.24
CA TYR A 88 -1.07 -10.27 -1.67
C TYR A 88 0.16 -10.94 -1.04
N THR A 89 -0.10 -11.82 -0.07
CA THR A 89 0.92 -12.60 0.61
C THR A 89 0.83 -14.05 0.15
N GLU A 90 1.95 -14.63 -0.29
CA GLU A 90 2.06 -16.07 -0.53
C GLU A 90 2.57 -16.76 0.73
N THR A 91 1.79 -17.71 1.25
CA THR A 91 2.25 -18.61 2.31
C THR A 91 2.75 -19.89 1.66
N SER A 92 4.06 -20.01 1.48
CA SER A 92 4.69 -21.25 1.02
C SER A 92 4.83 -22.22 2.19
N THR A 93 3.88 -23.15 2.33
CA THR A 93 4.04 -24.30 3.24
C THR A 93 4.89 -25.35 2.55
N SER A 94 6.18 -25.40 2.88
CA SER A 94 7.06 -26.49 2.46
C SER A 94 6.72 -27.74 3.26
N THR A 95 5.87 -28.61 2.70
CA THR A 95 5.68 -29.96 3.22
C THR A 95 6.91 -30.79 2.87
N THR A 96 7.85 -30.92 3.79
CA THR A 96 8.88 -31.97 3.73
C THR A 96 8.18 -33.31 3.88
N SER A 97 8.02 -34.06 2.79
CA SER A 97 7.70 -35.49 2.88
C SER A 97 8.97 -36.24 3.30
N ARG A 98 8.85 -37.06 4.34
CA ARG A 98 9.93 -37.88 4.88
C ARG A 98 9.86 -39.28 4.30
#